data_AF-L7EA66-F1
#
_entry.id   AF-L7EA66-F1
#
_cell.length_a   1.000
_cell.length_b   1.000
_cell.length_c   1.000
_cell.angle_alpha   90.00
_cell.angle_beta   90.00
_cell.angle_gamma   90.00
#
_symmetry.space_group_name_H-M   'P 1'
#
loop_
_entity.id
_entity.type
_entity.pdbx_description
1 polymer ?
#
loop_
_entity_poly.entity_id
_entity_poly.type
_entity_poly.pdbx_seq_one_letter_code
_entity_poly.pdbx_strand_id
1 'polypeptide(L)'
;MYKTGDLARYLPDGDIEYLGRIDNQVKIRGFRIELGEIEAVLLSHPQVREAVVLVNESDRSENRALVAYIVPNDPACTTQSLREFVKQQLPDYMVPVYWLVLENLPLTSNGKIDRRALPLPNPELNRSVDYVAPDNPTQTAIATIFGQVLKLEKVGINDNFFEIGGNSLQATQVISRLRESFALELPLRRLFEQPTVADLALAVTDIHATLQKLQTPIDNLSGDREEIEL
;
A
#
# COMPACT_ATOMS: atom_id res chain seq x y z
N MET A 1 28.55 -18.16 -21.78
CA MET A 1 28.63 -18.46 -20.33
C MET A 1 27.40 -17.82 -19.68
N TYR A 2 26.56 -18.60 -18.98
CA TYR A 2 25.30 -18.12 -18.37
C TYR A 2 25.51 -17.89 -16.86
N LYS A 3 25.10 -16.73 -16.33
CA LYS A 3 25.20 -16.42 -14.90
C LYS A 3 23.89 -16.84 -14.20
N THR A 4 23.95 -17.86 -13.35
CA THR A 4 22.75 -18.41 -12.68
C THR A 4 22.28 -17.57 -11.49
N GLY A 5 23.17 -16.77 -10.90
CA GLY A 5 22.92 -16.00 -9.69
C GLY A 5 22.93 -16.84 -8.41
N ASP A 6 23.23 -18.13 -8.49
CA ASP A 6 23.35 -19.01 -7.33
C ASP A 6 24.71 -18.82 -6.65
N LEU A 7 24.70 -18.69 -5.32
CA LEU A 7 25.89 -18.76 -4.50
C LEU A 7 26.12 -20.23 -4.13
N ALA A 8 27.32 -20.72 -4.41
CA ALA A 8 27.73 -22.06 -4.04
C ALA A 8 29.22 -22.09 -3.69
N ARG A 9 29.66 -23.11 -2.95
CA ARG A 9 31.08 -23.38 -2.72
C ARG A 9 31.41 -24.83 -3.09
N TYR A 10 32.67 -25.05 -3.46
CA TYR A 10 33.19 -26.40 -3.63
C TYR A 10 33.54 -27.01 -2.29
N LEU A 11 33.16 -28.28 -2.11
CA LEU A 11 33.57 -29.12 -1.02
C LEU A 11 34.91 -29.82 -1.33
N PRO A 12 35.64 -30.33 -0.31
CA PRO A 12 36.94 -30.98 -0.51
C PRO A 12 36.91 -32.23 -1.40
N ASP A 13 35.74 -32.86 -1.55
CA ASP A 13 35.48 -34.01 -2.42
C ASP A 13 35.14 -33.62 -3.87
N GLY A 14 35.00 -32.33 -4.16
CA GLY A 14 34.67 -31.80 -5.49
C GLY A 14 33.18 -31.57 -5.73
N ASP A 15 32.32 -31.92 -4.77
CA ASP A 15 30.89 -31.61 -4.86
C ASP A 15 30.62 -30.12 -4.64
N ILE A 16 29.47 -29.66 -5.13
CA ILE A 16 29.04 -28.26 -5.03
C ILE A 16 27.96 -28.15 -3.96
N GLU A 17 28.26 -27.44 -2.87
CA GLU A 17 27.27 -27.09 -1.84
C GLU A 17 26.56 -25.79 -2.22
N TYR A 18 25.25 -25.87 -2.40
CA TYR A 18 24.39 -24.71 -2.68
C TYR A 18 24.19 -23.86 -1.42
N LEU A 19 24.56 -22.58 -1.47
CA LEU A 19 24.53 -21.63 -0.36
C LEU A 19 23.41 -20.58 -0.47
N GLY A 20 22.59 -20.64 -1.52
CA GLY A 20 21.49 -19.70 -1.78
C GLY A 20 21.65 -18.97 -3.09
N ARG A 21 20.93 -17.85 -3.26
CA ARG A 21 21.11 -16.94 -4.40
C ARG A 21 21.82 -15.67 -3.96
N ILE A 22 22.63 -15.12 -4.86
CA ILE A 22 23.28 -13.81 -4.73
C ILE A 22 22.24 -12.70 -4.90
N ASP A 23 21.23 -12.94 -5.73
CA ASP A 23 20.09 -12.04 -5.89
C ASP A 23 19.02 -12.28 -4.81
N ASN A 24 18.44 -11.20 -4.31
CA ASN A 24 17.40 -11.21 -3.26
C ASN A 24 16.03 -11.60 -3.87
N GLN A 25 15.98 -12.65 -4.68
CA GLN A 25 14.78 -12.95 -5.43
C GLN A 25 13.76 -13.75 -4.61
N VAL A 26 12.50 -13.34 -4.66
CA VAL A 26 11.42 -13.93 -3.86
C VAL A 26 10.22 -14.32 -4.71
N LYS A 27 9.43 -15.28 -4.21
CA LYS A 27 8.13 -15.64 -4.79
C LYS A 27 7.01 -15.18 -3.89
N ILE A 28 6.12 -14.32 -4.42
CA ILE A 28 4.94 -13.81 -3.73
C ILE A 28 3.75 -13.96 -4.68
N ARG A 29 2.72 -14.69 -4.24
CA ARG A 29 1.46 -14.87 -5.00
C ARG A 29 1.67 -15.33 -6.46
N GLY A 30 2.66 -16.21 -6.67
CA GLY A 30 3.01 -16.73 -8.00
C GLY A 30 3.94 -15.84 -8.83
N PHE A 31 4.19 -14.59 -8.40
CA PHE A 31 5.13 -13.69 -9.05
C PHE A 31 6.55 -13.92 -8.54
N ARG A 32 7.50 -13.91 -9.48
CA ARG A 32 8.94 -13.90 -9.21
C ARG A 32 9.37 -12.43 -9.17
N ILE A 33 9.81 -11.96 -8.00
CA ILE A 33 10.09 -10.55 -7.73
C ILE A 33 11.55 -10.39 -7.37
N GLU A 34 12.22 -9.44 -8.03
CA GLU A 34 13.58 -9.01 -7.70
C GLU A 34 13.50 -7.85 -6.71
N LEU A 35 13.84 -8.10 -5.44
CA LEU A 35 13.75 -7.05 -4.41
C LEU A 35 14.67 -5.85 -4.73
N GLY A 36 15.82 -6.11 -5.35
CA GLY A 36 16.76 -5.07 -5.75
C GLY A 36 16.24 -4.11 -6.82
N GLU A 37 15.25 -4.53 -7.63
CA GLU A 37 14.61 -3.65 -8.61
C GLU A 37 13.75 -2.59 -7.91
N ILE A 38 13.01 -3.00 -6.88
CA ILE A 38 12.20 -2.10 -6.07
C ILE A 38 13.10 -1.15 -5.28
N GLU A 39 14.19 -1.66 -4.70
CA GLU A 39 15.21 -0.86 -4.01
C GLU A 39 15.82 0.19 -4.95
N ALA A 40 16.17 -0.18 -6.18
CA ALA A 40 16.74 0.72 -7.17
C ALA A 40 15.76 1.84 -7.58
N VAL A 41 14.48 1.51 -7.77
CA VAL A 41 13.44 2.53 -8.03
C VAL A 41 13.34 3.46 -6.84
N LEU A 42 13.22 2.95 -5.61
CA LEU A 42 13.13 3.79 -4.41
C LEU A 42 14.33 4.72 -4.26
N LEU A 43 15.55 4.23 -4.47
CA LEU A 43 16.79 5.02 -4.41
C LEU A 43 16.91 6.08 -5.51
N SER A 44 16.14 5.96 -6.60
CA SER A 44 16.08 7.00 -7.63
C SER A 44 15.20 8.19 -7.24
N HIS A 45 14.38 8.06 -6.18
CA HIS A 45 13.57 9.14 -5.68
C HIS A 45 14.43 10.17 -4.92
N PRO A 46 14.37 11.48 -5.23
CA PRO A 46 15.27 12.48 -4.64
C PRO A 46 15.23 12.57 -3.10
N GLN A 47 14.08 12.24 -2.51
CA GLN A 47 13.90 12.31 -1.05
C GLN A 47 14.32 11.03 -0.31
N VAL A 48 14.82 9.99 -1.01
CA VAL A 48 15.25 8.72 -0.38
C VAL A 48 16.78 8.69 -0.28
N ARG A 49 17.30 8.48 0.94
CA ARG A 49 18.72 8.30 1.22
C ARG A 49 19.14 6.86 1.07
N GLU A 50 18.40 5.97 1.73
CA GLU A 50 18.63 4.53 1.74
C GLU A 50 17.29 3.80 1.66
N ALA A 51 17.28 2.65 0.99
CA ALA A 51 16.10 1.80 0.89
C ALA A 51 16.50 0.32 0.95
N VAL A 52 15.73 -0.46 1.69
CA VAL A 52 15.82 -1.93 1.72
C VAL A 52 14.43 -2.50 1.60
N VAL A 53 14.27 -3.53 0.76
CA VAL A 53 12.99 -4.22 0.62
C VAL A 53 13.16 -5.67 1.05
N LEU A 54 12.27 -6.13 1.92
CA LEU A 54 12.21 -7.51 2.40
C LEU A 54 10.80 -8.09 2.23
N VAL A 55 10.70 -9.40 2.42
CA VAL A 55 9.41 -10.07 2.59
C VAL A 55 9.15 -10.22 4.07
N ASN A 56 7.96 -9.81 4.52
CA ASN A 56 7.48 -10.15 5.85
C ASN A 56 7.23 -11.66 5.89
N GLU A 57 8.10 -12.39 6.58
CA GLU A 57 7.93 -13.80 6.88
C GLU A 57 7.12 -13.95 8.17
N SER A 58 5.84 -13.58 8.14
CA SER A 58 4.92 -14.03 9.18
C SER A 58 4.73 -15.55 9.07
N ASP A 59 4.51 -16.24 10.19
CA ASP A 59 4.40 -17.71 10.34
C ASP A 59 3.43 -18.44 9.38
N ARG A 60 2.64 -17.71 8.59
CA ARG A 60 1.73 -18.25 7.59
C ARG A 60 2.13 -17.78 6.20
N SER A 61 2.41 -18.74 5.31
CA SER A 61 2.84 -18.52 3.91
C SER A 61 1.90 -17.62 3.09
N GLU A 62 0.63 -17.55 3.50
CA GLU A 62 -0.46 -16.80 2.87
C GLU A 62 -0.31 -15.28 3.04
N ASN A 63 0.45 -14.84 4.06
CA ASN A 63 0.63 -13.43 4.42
C ASN A 63 1.97 -12.84 3.99
N ARG A 64 2.72 -13.52 3.11
CA ARG A 64 3.94 -12.96 2.52
C ARG A 64 3.61 -11.68 1.78
N ALA A 65 4.24 -10.59 2.23
CA ALA A 65 4.05 -9.26 1.69
C ALA A 65 5.38 -8.52 1.66
N LEU A 66 5.52 -7.62 0.68
CA LEU A 66 6.69 -6.76 0.58
C LEU A 66 6.65 -5.67 1.66
N VAL A 67 7.81 -5.46 2.29
CA VAL A 67 8.05 -4.42 3.28
C VAL A 67 9.19 -3.55 2.76
N ALA A 68 8.96 -2.24 2.66
CA ALA A 68 9.99 -1.26 2.34
C ALA A 68 10.43 -0.52 3.59
N TYR A 69 11.73 -0.52 3.84
CA TYR A 69 12.41 0.26 4.87
C TYR A 69 13.07 1.44 4.21
N ILE A 70 12.68 2.64 4.59
CA ILE A 70 13.10 3.89 3.95
C ILE A 70 13.82 4.75 4.96
N VAL A 71 14.97 5.25 4.58
CA VAL A 71 15.64 6.34 5.28
C VAL A 71 15.56 7.58 4.39
N PRO A 72 14.81 8.62 4.76
CA PRO A 72 14.63 9.78 3.92
C PRO A 72 15.81 10.77 4.04
N ASN A 73 16.03 11.56 2.99
CA ASN A 73 16.87 12.76 3.02
C ASN A 73 16.15 13.95 3.68
N ASP A 74 14.82 13.94 3.62
CA ASP A 74 13.95 15.03 4.05
C ASP A 74 12.78 14.47 4.88
N PRO A 75 12.52 14.98 6.10
CA PRO A 75 11.35 14.61 6.90
C PRO A 75 10.00 14.79 6.20
N ALA A 76 9.92 15.64 5.18
CA ALA A 76 8.70 15.83 4.38
C ALA A 76 8.38 14.64 3.45
N CYS A 77 9.28 13.65 3.33
CA CYS A 77 9.06 12.45 2.54
C CYS A 77 7.94 11.59 3.16
N THR A 78 6.86 11.36 2.41
CA THR A 78 5.73 10.55 2.88
C THR A 78 5.74 9.17 2.22
N THR A 79 5.26 8.16 2.93
CA THR A 79 5.13 6.80 2.36
C THR A 79 4.17 6.76 1.18
N GLN A 80 3.18 7.66 1.15
CA GLN A 80 2.24 7.79 0.04
C GLN A 80 2.91 8.30 -1.24
N SER A 81 3.75 9.35 -1.15
CA SER A 81 4.45 9.86 -2.35
C SER A 81 5.41 8.82 -2.95
N LEU A 82 6.11 8.06 -2.09
CA LEU A 82 6.98 6.97 -2.52
C LEU A 82 6.20 5.82 -3.17
N ARG A 83 5.03 5.48 -2.62
CA ARG A 83 4.15 4.45 -3.20
C ARG A 83 3.68 4.84 -4.59
N GLU A 84 3.25 6.08 -4.78
CA GLU A 84 2.84 6.61 -6.09
C GLU A 84 3.99 6.61 -7.09
N PHE A 85 5.18 7.03 -6.66
CA PHE A 85 6.39 7.01 -7.47
C PHE A 85 6.77 5.60 -7.94
N VAL A 86 6.69 4.61 -7.05
CA VAL A 86 6.93 3.20 -7.40
C VAL A 86 5.87 2.68 -8.36
N LYS A 87 4.58 2.99 -8.15
CA LYS A 87 3.48 2.56 -9.03
C LYS A 87 3.58 3.07 -10.46
N GLN A 88 4.21 4.22 -10.67
CA GLN A 88 4.44 4.77 -12.01
C GLN A 88 5.50 4.00 -12.80
N GLN A 89 6.34 3.21 -12.13
CA GLN A 89 7.52 2.57 -12.71
C GLN A 89 7.47 1.04 -12.66
N LEU A 90 6.84 0.47 -11.64
CA LEU A 90 6.78 -0.96 -11.40
C LEU A 90 5.33 -1.49 -11.44
N PRO A 91 5.13 -2.75 -11.84
CA PRO A 91 3.83 -3.40 -11.77
C PRO A 91 3.24 -3.44 -10.35
N ASP A 92 1.91 -3.45 -10.24
CA ASP A 92 1.17 -3.46 -8.96
C ASP A 92 1.68 -4.52 -7.95
N TYR A 93 2.09 -5.69 -8.41
CA TYR A 93 2.55 -6.79 -7.55
C TYR A 93 3.96 -6.58 -6.95
N MET A 94 4.73 -5.60 -7.44
CA MET A 94 6.04 -5.21 -6.92
C MET A 94 5.96 -4.04 -5.93
N VAL A 95 4.78 -3.42 -5.77
CA VAL A 95 4.60 -2.30 -4.84
C VAL A 95 4.59 -2.83 -3.40
N PRO A 96 5.45 -2.31 -2.51
CA PRO A 96 5.46 -2.69 -1.10
C PRO A 96 4.11 -2.46 -0.41
N VAL A 97 3.70 -3.40 0.43
CA VAL A 97 2.48 -3.31 1.23
C VAL A 97 2.74 -2.54 2.52
N TYR A 98 3.85 -2.84 3.18
CA TYR A 98 4.28 -2.18 4.40
C TYR A 98 5.41 -1.21 4.10
N TRP A 99 5.39 -0.06 4.77
CA TRP A 99 6.36 1.01 4.62
C TRP A 99 6.79 1.46 6.00
N LEU A 100 8.08 1.36 6.31
CA LEU A 100 8.66 1.77 7.58
C LEU A 100 9.71 2.84 7.32
N VAL A 101 9.50 4.02 7.89
CA VAL A 101 10.47 5.11 7.85
C VAL A 101 11.39 4.97 9.06
N LEU A 102 12.70 4.94 8.80
CA LEU A 102 13.74 4.79 9.82
C LEU A 102 14.68 6.00 9.79
N GLU A 103 15.26 6.33 10.94
CA GLU A 103 16.32 7.35 10.99
C GLU A 103 17.59 6.87 10.29
N ASN A 104 17.92 5.58 10.44
CA ASN A 104 19.07 4.90 9.83
C ASN A 104 18.78 3.40 9.66
N LEU A 105 19.44 2.76 8.69
CA LEU A 105 19.43 1.31 8.57
C LEU A 105 20.35 0.67 9.63
N PRO A 106 19.94 -0.44 10.27
CA PRO A 106 20.83 -1.16 11.18
C PRO A 106 22.03 -1.74 10.39
N LEU A 107 23.21 -1.63 10.99
CA LEU A 107 24.45 -2.14 10.40
C LEU A 107 25.06 -3.23 11.27
N THR A 108 25.65 -4.24 10.62
CA THR A 108 26.53 -5.23 11.24
C THR A 108 27.84 -4.57 11.71
N SER A 109 28.63 -5.28 12.53
CA SER A 109 29.97 -4.85 12.95
C SER A 109 30.93 -4.55 11.79
N ASN A 110 30.65 -5.09 10.60
CA ASN A 110 31.43 -4.85 9.38
C ASN A 110 30.87 -3.71 8.51
N GLY A 111 29.90 -2.94 9.00
CA GLY A 111 29.31 -1.80 8.29
C GLY A 111 28.35 -2.16 7.15
N LYS A 112 27.98 -3.44 7.00
CA LYS A 112 26.94 -3.89 6.06
C LYS A 112 25.56 -3.82 6.71
N ILE A 113 24.51 -3.59 5.94
CA ILE A 113 23.12 -3.61 6.42
C ILE A 113 22.81 -4.95 7.11
N ASP A 114 22.35 -4.88 8.35
CA ASP A 114 21.86 -6.03 9.11
C ASP A 114 20.36 -6.21 8.89
N ARG A 115 20.02 -6.96 7.84
CA ARG A 115 18.63 -7.24 7.47
C ARG A 115 17.85 -7.98 8.55
N ARG A 116 18.51 -8.71 9.46
CA ARG A 116 17.85 -9.45 10.55
C ARG A 116 17.46 -8.55 11.72
N ALA A 117 18.13 -7.41 11.85
CA ALA A 117 17.85 -6.41 12.87
C ALA A 117 16.80 -5.38 12.43
N LEU A 118 16.30 -5.47 11.20
CA LEU A 118 15.22 -4.60 10.73
C LEU A 118 13.93 -4.87 11.51
N PRO A 119 13.21 -3.83 11.95
CA PRO A 119 11.99 -4.00 12.72
C PRO A 119 10.91 -4.66 11.87
N LEU A 120 10.11 -5.53 12.47
CA LEU A 120 8.93 -6.07 11.79
C LEU A 120 7.81 -5.01 11.78
N PRO A 121 6.95 -4.98 10.74
CA PRO A 121 5.76 -4.15 10.76
C PRO A 121 4.91 -4.48 11.99
N ASN A 122 4.74 -3.53 12.91
CA ASN A 122 3.88 -3.68 14.07
C ASN A 122 2.67 -2.76 13.95
N PRO A 123 1.46 -3.31 13.75
CA PRO A 123 0.21 -2.55 13.63
C PRO A 123 -0.06 -1.57 14.79
N GLU A 124 0.41 -1.87 16.00
CA GLU A 124 0.18 -1.02 17.17
C GLU A 124 1.15 0.18 17.23
N LEU A 125 2.38 0.01 16.71
CA LEU A 125 3.39 1.08 16.63
C LEU A 125 3.26 1.92 15.35
N ASN A 126 2.66 1.37 14.30
CA ASN A 126 2.50 2.02 12.99
C ASN A 126 1.23 2.89 12.88
N ARG A 127 0.48 3.09 13.98
CA ARG A 127 -0.57 4.12 13.98
C ARG A 127 0.12 5.47 13.80
N SER A 128 -0.49 6.37 13.02
CA SER A 128 0.06 7.72 12.83
C SER A 128 0.39 8.31 14.20
N VAL A 129 1.63 8.82 14.36
CA VAL A 129 2.08 9.49 15.61
C VAL A 129 1.11 10.64 15.97
N ASP A 130 0.47 11.22 14.95
CA ASP A 130 -0.63 12.16 15.08
C ASP A 130 -1.96 11.46 14.77
N TYR A 131 -2.61 10.91 15.80
CA TYR A 131 -4.00 10.46 15.68
C TYR A 131 -4.90 11.66 15.35
N VAL A 132 -5.57 11.61 14.21
CA VAL A 132 -6.59 12.59 13.80
C VAL A 132 -7.94 11.90 13.77
N ALA A 133 -8.87 12.35 14.61
CA ALA A 133 -10.20 11.76 14.70
C ALA A 133 -11.03 12.04 13.43
N PRO A 134 -11.94 11.14 13.04
CA PRO A 134 -12.98 11.43 12.05
C PRO A 134 -13.77 12.69 12.40
N ASP A 135 -13.98 13.58 11.44
CA ASP A 135 -14.65 14.86 11.63
C ASP A 135 -16.05 14.94 10.99
N ASN A 136 -16.42 13.94 10.17
CA ASN A 136 -17.69 13.90 9.46
C ASN A 136 -18.33 12.49 9.44
N PRO A 137 -19.63 12.38 9.08
CA PRO A 137 -20.34 11.09 9.11
C PRO A 137 -19.73 10.02 8.20
N THR A 138 -19.25 10.40 7.01
CA THR A 138 -18.62 9.47 6.05
C THR A 138 -17.33 8.89 6.64
N GLN A 139 -16.43 9.74 7.12
CA GLN A 139 -15.19 9.30 7.78
C GLN A 139 -15.50 8.43 9.02
N THR A 140 -16.49 8.81 9.82
CA THR A 140 -16.89 8.05 11.03
C THR A 140 -17.34 6.63 10.68
N ALA A 141 -18.17 6.48 9.63
CA ALA A 141 -18.64 5.18 9.17
C ALA A 141 -17.49 4.32 8.62
N ILE A 142 -16.59 4.90 7.80
CA ILE A 142 -15.43 4.18 7.25
C ILE A 142 -14.47 3.75 8.37
N ALA A 143 -14.13 4.64 9.30
CA ALA A 143 -13.28 4.32 10.45
C ALA A 143 -13.89 3.21 11.33
N THR A 144 -15.21 3.22 11.50
CA THR A 144 -15.93 2.15 12.22
C THR A 144 -15.80 0.80 11.51
N ILE A 145 -15.95 0.78 10.19
CA ILE A 145 -15.79 -0.44 9.38
C ILE A 145 -14.35 -0.98 9.49
N PHE A 146 -13.35 -0.10 9.40
CA PHE A 146 -11.94 -0.47 9.60
C PHE A 146 -11.73 -1.07 10.99
N GLY A 147 -12.18 -0.38 12.04
CA GLY A 147 -12.06 -0.84 13.43
C GLY A 147 -12.68 -2.22 13.65
N GLN A 148 -13.86 -2.48 13.09
CA GLN A 148 -14.52 -3.78 13.19
C GLN A 148 -13.77 -4.91 12.47
N VAL A 149 -13.24 -4.65 11.27
CA VAL A 149 -12.53 -5.67 10.47
C VAL A 149 -11.13 -5.95 11.03
N LEU A 150 -10.45 -4.92 11.51
CA LEU A 150 -9.10 -4.99 12.08
C LEU A 150 -9.09 -5.30 13.58
N LYS A 151 -10.26 -5.27 14.23
CA LYS A 151 -10.42 -5.40 15.70
C LYS A 151 -9.66 -4.32 16.46
N LEU A 152 -9.75 -3.09 15.98
CA LEU A 152 -9.13 -1.91 16.59
C LEU A 152 -10.21 -1.04 17.25
N GLU A 153 -9.91 -0.50 18.43
CA GLU A 153 -10.82 0.39 19.16
C GLU A 153 -10.90 1.78 18.51
N LYS A 154 -9.78 2.28 17.98
CA LYS A 154 -9.69 3.60 17.33
C LYS A 154 -8.89 3.50 16.04
N VAL A 155 -9.39 4.18 15.01
CA VAL A 155 -8.76 4.33 13.69
C VAL A 155 -8.82 5.82 13.35
N GLY A 156 -7.65 6.44 13.17
CA GLY A 156 -7.52 7.83 12.73
C GLY A 156 -7.75 7.97 11.22
N ILE A 157 -8.05 9.19 10.76
CA ILE A 157 -8.40 9.40 9.35
C ILE A 157 -7.24 9.15 8.39
N ASN A 158 -6.01 9.31 8.87
CA ASN A 158 -4.77 9.13 8.12
C ASN A 158 -4.13 7.76 8.36
N ASP A 159 -4.74 6.90 9.19
CA ASP A 159 -4.22 5.56 9.41
C ASP A 159 -4.38 4.75 8.13
N ASN A 160 -3.24 4.35 7.56
CA ASN A 160 -3.22 3.49 6.38
C ASN A 160 -3.62 2.07 6.76
N PHE A 161 -4.70 1.58 6.15
CA PHE A 161 -5.29 0.26 6.39
C PHE A 161 -4.27 -0.88 6.49
N PHE A 162 -3.28 -0.91 5.58
CA PHE A 162 -2.28 -1.98 5.56
C PHE A 162 -1.21 -1.80 6.63
N GLU A 163 -0.83 -0.57 6.93
CA GLU A 163 0.17 -0.25 7.97
C GLU A 163 -0.37 -0.57 9.37
N ILE A 164 -1.69 -0.41 9.59
CA ILE A 164 -2.39 -0.79 10.83
C ILE A 164 -2.87 -2.27 10.86
N GLY A 165 -2.28 -3.13 10.04
CA GLY A 165 -2.45 -4.59 10.13
C GLY A 165 -3.47 -5.20 9.16
N GLY A 166 -4.02 -4.41 8.24
CA GLY A 166 -4.90 -4.89 7.19
C GLY A 166 -4.19 -5.79 6.16
N ASN A 167 -4.92 -6.79 5.67
CA ASN A 167 -4.48 -7.68 4.59
C ASN A 167 -5.53 -7.78 3.47
N SER A 168 -5.26 -8.58 2.43
CA SER A 168 -6.15 -8.67 1.26
C SER A 168 -7.52 -9.28 1.55
N LEU A 169 -7.63 -10.23 2.49
CA LEU A 169 -8.91 -10.79 2.90
C LEU A 169 -9.74 -9.74 3.65
N GLN A 170 -9.12 -9.03 4.59
CA GLN A 170 -9.74 -7.94 5.33
C GLN A 170 -10.11 -6.77 4.41
N ALA A 171 -9.27 -6.46 3.42
CA ALA A 171 -9.55 -5.45 2.40
C ALA A 171 -10.83 -5.78 1.62
N THR A 172 -11.01 -7.05 1.26
CA THR A 172 -12.23 -7.52 0.59
C THR A 172 -13.45 -7.35 1.49
N GLN A 173 -13.34 -7.65 2.79
CA GLN A 173 -14.42 -7.47 3.77
C GLN A 173 -14.78 -5.99 3.95
N VAL A 174 -13.78 -5.10 4.06
CA VAL A 174 -13.98 -3.66 4.14
C VAL A 174 -14.75 -3.16 2.92
N ILE A 175 -14.31 -3.51 1.71
CA ILE A 175 -14.94 -3.08 0.47
C ILE A 175 -16.40 -3.54 0.41
N SER A 176 -16.71 -4.80 0.76
CA SER A 176 -18.09 -5.29 0.81
C SER A 176 -18.97 -4.43 1.72
N ARG A 177 -18.49 -4.16 2.95
CA ARG A 177 -19.24 -3.37 3.93
C ARG A 177 -19.41 -1.91 3.51
N LEU A 178 -18.41 -1.33 2.83
CA LEU A 178 -18.49 0.02 2.29
C LEU A 178 -19.57 0.12 1.20
N ARG A 179 -19.61 -0.85 0.28
CA ARG A 179 -20.62 -0.89 -0.79
C ARG A 179 -22.03 -0.97 -0.21
N GLU A 180 -22.21 -1.83 0.80
CA GLU A 180 -23.49 -1.98 1.51
C GLU A 180 -23.88 -0.70 2.27
N SER A 181 -22.93 -0.11 3.02
CA SER A 181 -23.23 1.04 3.89
C SER A 181 -23.51 2.33 3.12
N PHE A 182 -22.88 2.52 1.96
CA PHE A 182 -22.99 3.74 1.17
C PHE A 182 -23.79 3.58 -0.14
N ALA A 183 -24.33 2.38 -0.38
CA ALA A 183 -25.08 2.02 -1.59
C ALA A 183 -24.35 2.44 -2.89
N LEU A 184 -23.04 2.16 -2.96
CA LEU A 184 -22.19 2.53 -4.09
C LEU A 184 -21.27 1.38 -4.48
N GLU A 185 -20.78 1.41 -5.72
CA GLU A 185 -19.73 0.50 -6.17
C GLU A 185 -18.36 1.12 -5.93
N LEU A 186 -17.53 0.43 -5.14
CA LEU A 186 -16.14 0.81 -4.89
C LEU A 186 -15.22 -0.36 -5.25
N PRO A 187 -14.36 -0.24 -6.26
CA PRO A 187 -13.48 -1.33 -6.66
C PRO A 187 -12.40 -1.56 -5.60
N LEU A 188 -12.03 -2.82 -5.35
CA LEU A 188 -11.01 -3.19 -4.36
C LEU A 188 -9.68 -2.46 -4.57
N ARG A 189 -9.33 -2.21 -5.84
CA ARG A 189 -8.15 -1.42 -6.23
C ARG A 189 -8.07 -0.07 -5.52
N ARG A 190 -9.19 0.61 -5.28
CA ARG A 190 -9.21 1.92 -4.60
C ARG A 190 -8.58 1.85 -3.21
N LEU A 191 -8.89 0.82 -2.43
CA LEU A 191 -8.30 0.66 -1.09
C LEU A 191 -6.78 0.43 -1.16
N PHE A 192 -6.25 -0.19 -2.22
CA PHE A 192 -4.80 -0.34 -2.41
C PHE A 192 -4.10 0.93 -2.92
N GLU A 193 -4.85 1.84 -3.53
CA GLU A 193 -4.33 3.12 -4.03
C GLU A 193 -4.38 4.22 -2.98
N GLN A 194 -5.47 4.24 -2.22
CA GLN A 194 -5.78 5.29 -1.28
C GLN A 194 -6.27 4.61 0.01
N PRO A 195 -5.33 4.07 0.82
CA PRO A 195 -5.63 3.12 1.89
C PRO A 195 -6.09 3.78 3.20
N THR A 196 -6.32 5.09 3.22
CA THR A 196 -6.73 5.80 4.44
C THR A 196 -8.23 6.04 4.49
N VAL A 197 -8.75 6.33 5.67
CA VAL A 197 -10.16 6.71 5.86
C VAL A 197 -10.47 8.03 5.14
N ALA A 198 -9.56 9.00 5.20
CA ALA A 198 -9.71 10.29 4.54
C ALA A 198 -9.83 10.14 3.02
N ASP A 199 -8.95 9.32 2.43
CA ASP A 199 -8.96 9.04 0.99
C ASP A 199 -10.29 8.41 0.53
N LEU A 200 -10.73 7.38 1.25
CA LEU A 200 -11.96 6.67 0.91
C LEU A 200 -13.19 7.57 1.10
N ALA A 201 -13.17 8.45 2.10
CA ALA A 201 -14.25 9.41 2.31
C ALA A 201 -14.37 10.36 1.12
N LEU A 202 -13.26 10.86 0.58
CA LEU A 202 -13.26 11.69 -0.64
C LEU A 202 -13.83 10.91 -1.82
N ALA A 203 -13.41 9.67 -2.03
CA ALA A 203 -13.92 8.85 -3.12
C ALA A 203 -15.44 8.59 -3.03
N VAL A 204 -15.96 8.37 -1.81
CA VAL A 204 -17.41 8.22 -1.58
C VAL A 204 -18.15 9.51 -1.93
N THR A 205 -17.66 10.66 -1.46
CA THR A 205 -18.25 11.97 -1.73
C THR A 205 -18.27 12.29 -3.22
N ASP A 206 -17.18 12.03 -3.95
CA ASP A 206 -17.09 12.27 -5.40
C ASP A 206 -18.09 11.41 -6.19
N ILE A 207 -18.26 10.14 -5.81
CA ILE A 207 -19.22 9.24 -6.44
C ILE A 207 -20.65 9.74 -6.19
N HIS A 208 -20.98 10.11 -4.95
CA HIS A 208 -22.31 10.65 -4.62
C HIS A 208 -22.61 11.95 -5.37
N ALA A 209 -21.65 12.88 -5.45
CA ALA A 209 -21.80 14.12 -6.20
C ALA A 209 -22.02 13.86 -7.70
N THR A 210 -21.34 12.86 -8.26
CA THR A 210 -21.49 12.46 -9.67
C THR A 210 -22.88 11.87 -9.92
N LEU A 211 -23.36 10.98 -9.04
CA LEU A 211 -24.69 10.39 -9.15
C LEU A 211 -25.81 11.43 -9.04
N GLN A 212 -25.66 12.43 -8.15
CA GLN A 212 -26.64 13.53 -8.04
C GLN A 212 -26.70 14.40 -9.31
N LYS A 213 -25.56 14.69 -9.94
CA LYS A 213 -25.51 15.44 -11.22
C LYS A 213 -26.16 14.69 -12.37
N LEU A 214 -26.07 13.36 -12.39
CA LEU A 214 -26.72 12.52 -13.42
C LEU A 214 -28.24 12.40 -13.23
N GLN A 215 -28.75 12.67 -12.03
CA GLN A 215 -30.17 12.62 -11.70
C GLN A 215 -30.89 13.97 -11.87
N THR A 216 -30.19 15.05 -12.25
CA THR A 216 -30.81 16.36 -12.46
C THR A 216 -31.50 16.38 -13.84
N PRO A 217 -32.81 16.70 -13.94
CA PRO A 217 -33.54 16.64 -15.22
C PRO A 217 -33.00 17.64 -16.25
N ILE A 218 -32.94 17.22 -17.52
CA ILE A 218 -32.84 18.13 -18.68
C ILE A 218 -34.22 18.77 -18.90
N ASP A 219 -34.63 19.69 -18.03
CA ASP A 219 -35.79 20.56 -18.29
C ASP A 219 -35.29 21.90 -18.81
N ASN A 220 -35.12 22.00 -20.14
CA ASN A 220 -35.22 23.25 -20.91
C ASN A 220 -35.05 23.00 -22.42
N LEU A 221 -36.03 22.33 -23.05
CA LEU A 221 -36.28 22.42 -24.50
C LEU A 221 -37.79 22.33 -24.75
N SER A 222 -38.54 23.29 -24.21
CA SER A 222 -39.95 23.52 -24.61
C SER A 222 -40.29 25.01 -24.52
N GLY A 223 -39.63 25.78 -25.38
CA GLY A 223 -40.10 27.02 -26.00
C GLY A 223 -39.50 26.98 -27.42
N ASP A 224 -40.22 27.12 -28.53
CA ASP A 224 -41.43 27.86 -28.79
C ASP A 224 -42.30 27.09 -29.80
N ARG A 225 -43.61 26.99 -29.54
CA ARG A 225 -44.60 26.86 -30.61
C ARG A 225 -45.27 28.21 -30.71
N GLU A 226 -44.79 29.04 -31.63
CA GLU A 226 -45.51 30.24 -32.06
C GLU A 226 -46.89 29.82 -32.60
N GLU A 227 -47.95 30.25 -31.92
CA GLU A 227 -49.30 30.30 -32.45
C GLU A 227 -49.32 31.28 -33.63
N ILE A 228 -49.58 30.77 -34.83
CA ILE A 228 -49.97 31.58 -35.97
C ILE A 228 -51.50 31.67 -35.93
N GLU A 229 -52.02 32.79 -35.45
CA GLU A 229 -53.44 33.16 -35.58
C GLU A 229 -53.74 33.62 -37.02
N LEU A 230 -54.90 33.19 -37.52
CA LEU A 230 -55.48 33.41 -38.86
C LEU A 230 -56.14 34.78 -39.01
#